data_AF-A0AAE0YKV4-F1
#
_entry.id   AF-A0AAE0YKV4-F1
#
_cell.length_a   1.000
_cell.length_b   1.000
_cell.length_c   1.000
_cell.angle_alpha   90.00
_cell.angle_beta   90.00
_cell.angle_gamma   90.00
#
_symmetry.space_group_name_H-M   'P 1'
#
loop_
_entity.id
_entity.type
_entity.pdbx_description
1 polymer ?
#
loop_
_entity_poly.entity_id
_entity_poly.type
_entity_poly.pdbx_seq_one_letter_code
_entity_poly.pdbx_strand_id
1 'polypeptide(L)'
;MMINPRHIVCYFDDILVFSDDEKNHAKGLEETKNRLCNIGLKINEETCSFFFKEIDFLGFFISENGVRIDPNKIAAIKNMSAPTNIKEIQRFCGMVHFLGRHLKGLSTVLRPISQLLEKDTAWYWAPQQQKAFETVKEMLTTAPTLAIYNPEKPTVVSSDASSYGLGGVLMKQHNDGSWRPIAYCSRTLTPAERRYAQIKKECLAAVWSCERFDRYLVGLPSFTIETDHKPLVLLINTRPLTNTPIRCQRMLMRLARFNANAVYMSGKNLHVTDTLSRQPLRTTTDSATTLQNDITPHVNFISSSKPASDAFLERIKDETAKDERLSIALNYTANGWPDYKEDC
;
A
#
# COMPACT_ATOMS: atom_id res chain seq x y z
N MET A 1 -5.34 -3.99 -8.32
CA MET A 1 -5.69 -4.38 -9.69
C MET A 1 -6.89 -5.29 -9.54
N MET A 2 -8.09 -4.79 -9.83
CA MET A 2 -9.33 -5.58 -9.69
C MET A 2 -9.49 -6.42 -10.95
N ILE A 3 -9.63 -7.73 -10.79
CA ILE A 3 -9.75 -8.68 -11.89
C ILE A 3 -11.20 -8.64 -12.38
N ASN A 4 -11.38 -8.28 -13.65
CA ASN A 4 -12.66 -8.29 -14.39
C ASN A 4 -13.08 -9.76 -14.63
N PRO A 5 -14.38 -10.12 -14.77
CA PRO A 5 -14.82 -11.51 -15.01
C PRO A 5 -14.35 -12.10 -16.36
N ARG A 6 -13.64 -11.32 -17.18
CA ARG A 6 -12.91 -11.78 -18.34
C ARG A 6 -11.44 -11.52 -18.05
N HIS A 7 -10.68 -12.58 -17.76
CA HIS A 7 -9.30 -12.93 -18.15
C HIS A 7 -8.34 -11.85 -18.74
N ILE A 8 -8.58 -10.57 -18.50
CA ILE A 8 -7.96 -9.41 -19.12
C ILE A 8 -7.86 -8.31 -18.07
N VAL A 9 -6.68 -7.73 -17.93
CA VAL A 9 -6.45 -6.50 -17.17
C VAL A 9 -5.82 -5.46 -18.07
N CYS A 10 -6.37 -4.26 -18.07
CA CYS A 10 -5.77 -3.11 -18.74
C CYS A 10 -5.22 -2.12 -17.70
N TYR A 11 -4.02 -1.62 -17.93
CA TYR A 11 -3.41 -0.55 -17.15
C TYR A 11 -2.73 0.44 -18.11
N PHE A 12 -3.36 1.59 -18.32
CA PHE A 12 -2.98 2.53 -19.37
C PHE A 12 -2.87 1.84 -20.74
N ASP A 13 -1.65 1.75 -21.28
CA ASP A 13 -1.28 1.13 -22.55
C ASP A 13 -0.96 -0.37 -22.43
N ASP A 14 -0.70 -0.88 -21.23
CA ASP A 14 -0.40 -2.29 -21.00
C ASP A 14 -1.67 -3.13 -20.85
N ILE A 15 -1.74 -4.24 -21.58
CA ILE A 15 -2.86 -5.20 -21.55
C ILE A 15 -2.32 -6.58 -21.20
N LEU A 16 -2.77 -7.11 -20.06
CA LEU A 16 -2.47 -8.47 -19.62
C LEU A 16 -3.66 -9.36 -19.91
N VAL A 17 -3.46 -10.41 -20.72
CA VAL A 17 -4.44 -11.49 -20.94
C VAL A 17 -3.95 -12.73 -20.20
N PHE A 18 -4.81 -13.42 -19.45
CA PHE A 18 -4.43 -14.60 -18.65
C PHE A 18 -5.58 -15.61 -18.61
N SER A 19 -5.28 -16.91 -18.67
CA SER A 19 -6.31 -17.96 -18.64
C SER A 19 -5.76 -19.25 -18.03
N ASP A 20 -6.64 -20.15 -17.62
CA ASP A 20 -6.25 -21.41 -16.96
C ASP A 20 -5.75 -22.48 -17.95
N ASP A 21 -6.13 -22.35 -19.23
CA ASP A 21 -5.74 -23.25 -20.32
C ASP A 21 -5.44 -22.51 -21.62
N GLU A 22 -4.65 -23.15 -22.47
CA GLU A 22 -4.15 -22.58 -23.73
C GLU A 22 -5.28 -22.27 -24.72
N LYS A 23 -6.34 -23.09 -24.74
CA LYS A 23 -7.47 -22.91 -25.66
C LYS A 23 -8.28 -21.66 -25.31
N ASN A 24 -8.60 -21.49 -24.03
CA ASN A 24 -9.25 -20.27 -23.54
C ASN A 24 -8.34 -19.05 -23.68
N HIS A 25 -7.02 -19.22 -23.49
CA HIS A 25 -6.06 -18.15 -23.69
C HIS A 25 -6.03 -17.65 -25.15
N ALA A 26 -5.93 -18.56 -26.12
CA ALA A 26 -5.96 -18.23 -27.53
C ALA A 26 -7.25 -17.48 -27.92
N LYS A 27 -8.40 -17.95 -27.42
CA LYS A 27 -9.68 -17.28 -27.61
C LYS A 27 -9.70 -15.87 -27.00
N GLY A 28 -9.18 -15.72 -25.78
CA GLY A 28 -9.09 -14.43 -25.10
C GLY A 28 -8.19 -13.43 -25.85
N LEU A 29 -7.06 -13.90 -26.40
CA LEU A 29 -6.17 -13.09 -27.24
C LEU A 29 -6.88 -12.64 -28.54
N GLU A 30 -7.58 -13.55 -29.21
CA GLU A 30 -8.31 -13.24 -30.44
C GLU A 30 -9.44 -12.22 -30.19
N GLU A 31 -10.23 -12.40 -29.13
CA GLU A 31 -11.27 -11.44 -28.74
C GLU A 31 -10.68 -10.07 -28.41
N THR A 32 -9.54 -10.03 -27.70
CA THR A 32 -8.84 -8.81 -27.35
C THR A 32 -8.34 -8.08 -28.60
N LYS A 33 -7.65 -8.79 -29.49
CA LYS A 33 -7.15 -8.25 -30.76
C LYS A 33 -8.28 -7.69 -31.61
N ASN A 34 -9.34 -8.47 -31.83
CA ASN A 34 -10.49 -8.04 -32.63
C ASN A 34 -11.13 -6.78 -32.05
N ARG A 35 -11.26 -6.71 -30.72
CA ARG A 35 -11.81 -5.53 -30.06
C ARG A 35 -10.94 -4.29 -30.23
N LEU A 36 -9.62 -4.42 -30.11
CA LEU A 36 -8.67 -3.32 -30.32
C LEU A 36 -8.70 -2.83 -31.78
N CYS A 37 -8.71 -3.75 -32.74
CA CYS A 37 -8.80 -3.41 -34.16
C CYS A 37 -10.11 -2.68 -34.50
N ASN A 38 -11.25 -3.13 -33.95
CA ASN A 38 -12.56 -2.53 -34.20
C ASN A 38 -12.67 -1.07 -33.72
N ILE A 39 -11.91 -0.68 -32.69
CA ILE A 39 -11.86 0.68 -32.17
C ILE A 39 -10.69 1.51 -32.74
N GLY A 40 -9.94 0.95 -33.69
CA GLY A 40 -8.83 1.64 -34.37
C GLY A 40 -7.52 1.69 -33.57
N LEU A 41 -7.38 0.92 -32.48
CA LEU A 41 -6.11 0.80 -31.76
C LEU A 41 -5.18 -0.17 -32.47
N LYS A 42 -3.90 0.17 -32.51
CA LYS A 42 -2.83 -0.66 -33.09
C LYS A 42 -1.99 -1.26 -31.98
N ILE A 43 -1.70 -2.55 -32.13
CA ILE A 43 -0.79 -3.29 -31.25
C ILE A 43 0.61 -3.18 -31.83
N ASN A 44 1.61 -2.88 -31.00
CA ASN A 44 3.00 -3.02 -31.39
C ASN A 44 3.43 -4.49 -31.18
N GLU A 45 3.55 -5.24 -32.27
CA GLU A 45 3.86 -6.68 -32.22
C GLU A 45 5.24 -6.97 -31.61
N GLU A 46 6.22 -6.08 -31.79
CA GLU A 46 7.59 -6.26 -31.28
C GLU A 46 7.66 -6.23 -29.76
N THR A 47 6.74 -5.54 -29.10
CA THR A 47 6.68 -5.44 -27.63
C THR A 47 5.74 -6.46 -27.01
N CYS A 48 5.06 -7.27 -27.81
CA CYS A 48 4.11 -8.25 -27.32
C CYS A 48 4.80 -9.55 -26.90
N SER A 49 4.34 -10.11 -25.78
CA SER A 49 4.77 -11.42 -25.28
C SER A 49 3.54 -12.33 -25.17
N PHE A 50 3.57 -13.49 -25.84
CA PHE A 50 2.43 -14.42 -25.90
C PHE A 50 2.78 -15.80 -25.34
N PHE A 51 1.79 -16.48 -24.74
CA PHE A 51 1.90 -17.87 -24.26
C PHE A 51 3.03 -18.13 -23.25
N PHE A 52 3.35 -17.15 -22.41
CA PHE A 52 4.30 -17.31 -21.30
C PHE A 52 3.60 -17.78 -20.02
N LYS A 53 4.24 -18.69 -19.28
CA LYS A 53 3.81 -19.09 -17.92
C LYS A 53 4.13 -18.05 -16.86
N GLU A 54 5.07 -17.17 -17.18
CA GLU A 54 5.48 -16.06 -16.34
C GLU A 54 5.78 -14.85 -17.21
N ILE A 55 5.21 -13.70 -16.89
CA ILE A 55 5.30 -12.48 -17.68
C ILE A 55 5.66 -11.29 -16.79
N ASP A 56 6.48 -10.38 -17.31
CA ASP A 56 6.69 -9.07 -16.69
C ASP A 56 5.49 -8.16 -16.99
N PHE A 57 4.92 -7.59 -15.95
CA PHE A 57 3.82 -6.65 -16.06
C PHE A 57 3.94 -5.58 -14.96
N LEU A 58 4.09 -4.32 -15.38
CA LEU A 58 4.26 -3.16 -14.49
C LEU A 58 5.46 -3.30 -13.52
N GLY A 59 6.50 -4.00 -13.96
CA GLY A 59 7.71 -4.27 -13.18
C GLY A 59 7.53 -5.29 -12.08
N PHE A 60 6.59 -6.22 -12.28
CA PHE A 60 6.40 -7.40 -11.45
C PHE A 60 6.30 -8.61 -12.37
N PHE A 61 6.94 -9.72 -11.98
CA PHE A 61 6.72 -11.00 -12.65
C PHE A 61 5.45 -11.64 -12.09
N ILE A 62 4.51 -11.93 -12.98
CA ILE A 62 3.25 -12.61 -12.68
C ILE A 62 3.34 -14.03 -13.22
N SER A 63 3.14 -15.02 -12.35
CA SER A 63 3.07 -16.44 -12.70
C SER A 63 1.98 -17.15 -11.89
N GLU A 64 1.80 -18.45 -12.16
CA GLU A 64 0.93 -19.33 -11.37
C GLU A 64 1.26 -19.31 -9.87
N ASN A 65 2.53 -19.07 -9.51
CA ASN A 65 3.00 -19.05 -8.13
C ASN A 65 2.68 -17.73 -7.42
N GLY A 66 2.36 -16.67 -8.18
CA GLY A 66 2.01 -15.37 -7.64
C GLY A 66 2.71 -14.21 -8.37
N VAL A 67 2.82 -13.11 -7.64
CA VAL A 67 3.44 -11.87 -8.07
C VAL A 67 4.78 -11.71 -7.35
N ARG A 68 5.85 -11.60 -8.12
CA ARG A 68 7.22 -11.44 -7.65
C ARG A 68 7.76 -10.08 -8.11
N ILE A 69 8.64 -9.47 -7.31
CA ILE A 69 9.37 -8.28 -7.73
C ILE A 69 10.34 -8.65 -8.85
N ASP A 70 10.42 -7.81 -9.89
CA ASP A 70 11.47 -7.93 -10.91
C ASP A 70 12.88 -7.86 -10.28
N PRO A 71 13.73 -8.90 -10.47
CA PRO A 71 15.11 -8.91 -10.00
C PRO A 71 15.93 -7.71 -10.46
N ASN A 72 15.63 -7.14 -11.62
CA ASN A 72 16.30 -5.94 -12.12
C ASN A 72 15.98 -4.73 -11.25
N LYS A 73 14.75 -4.61 -10.73
CA LYS A 73 14.37 -3.57 -9.77
C LYS A 73 15.05 -3.76 -8.41
N ILE A 74 15.16 -5.01 -7.95
CA ILE A 74 15.92 -5.34 -6.74
C ILE A 74 17.39 -4.96 -6.93
N ALA A 75 18.00 -5.34 -8.05
CA ALA A 75 19.39 -5.04 -8.37
C ALA A 75 19.65 -3.54 -8.46
N ALA A 76 18.75 -2.79 -9.11
CA ALA A 76 18.83 -1.33 -9.20
C ALA A 76 18.92 -0.69 -7.81
N ILE A 77 18.07 -1.09 -6.86
CA ILE A 77 18.09 -0.55 -5.48
C ILE A 77 19.30 -1.07 -4.69
N LYS A 78 19.65 -2.35 -4.85
CA LYS A 78 20.79 -2.97 -4.15
C LYS A 78 22.12 -2.28 -4.50
N ASN A 79 22.28 -1.89 -5.76
CA ASN A 79 23.48 -1.23 -6.28
C ASN A 79 23.51 0.29 -6.01
N MET A 80 22.45 0.89 -5.44
CA MET A 80 22.48 2.30 -5.08
C MET A 80 23.51 2.57 -3.98
N SER A 81 24.28 3.64 -4.12
CA SER A 81 25.08 4.20 -3.02
C SER A 81 24.17 4.79 -1.94
N ALA A 82 24.71 4.93 -0.73
CA ALA A 82 24.00 5.61 0.34
C ALA A 82 23.66 7.06 -0.09
N PRO A 83 22.42 7.53 0.13
CA PRO A 83 22.03 8.89 -0.19
C PRO A 83 22.91 9.94 0.50
N THR A 84 23.37 10.92 -0.27
CA THR A 84 24.22 12.03 0.19
C THR A 84 23.45 13.34 0.38
N ASN A 85 22.20 13.38 -0.08
CA ASN A 85 21.32 14.55 0.03
C ASN A 85 19.84 14.18 0.08
N ILE A 86 19.00 15.17 0.39
CA ILE A 86 17.54 15.03 0.53
C ILE A 86 16.89 14.50 -0.75
N LYS A 87 17.32 14.96 -1.94
CA LYS A 87 16.74 14.51 -3.23
C LYS A 87 17.00 13.02 -3.46
N GLU A 88 18.20 12.54 -3.13
CA GLU A 88 18.55 11.13 -3.20
C GLU A 88 17.77 10.28 -2.21
N ILE A 89 17.52 10.78 -0.99
CA ILE A 89 16.62 10.10 -0.04
C ILE A 89 15.21 10.00 -0.62
N GLN A 90 14.66 11.09 -1.17
CA GLN A 90 13.32 11.08 -1.76
C GLN A 90 13.23 10.07 -2.92
N ARG A 91 14.25 10.01 -3.78
CA ARG A 91 14.35 9.02 -4.85
C ARG A 91 14.37 7.59 -4.29
N PHE A 92 15.26 7.31 -3.34
CA PHE A 92 15.37 6.00 -2.70
C PHE A 92 14.05 5.58 -2.03
N CYS A 93 13.47 6.46 -1.20
CA CYS A 93 12.19 6.19 -0.55
C CYS A 93 11.07 5.96 -1.58
N GLY A 94 11.02 6.72 -2.68
CA GLY A 94 10.05 6.51 -3.75
C GLY A 94 10.16 5.12 -4.37
N MET A 95 11.38 4.70 -4.72
CA MET A 95 11.67 3.38 -5.30
C MET A 95 11.31 2.24 -4.34
N VAL A 96 11.65 2.38 -3.07
CA VAL A 96 11.36 1.37 -2.05
C VAL A 96 9.86 1.30 -1.74
N HIS A 97 9.15 2.43 -1.69
CA HIS A 97 7.70 2.46 -1.46
C HIS A 97 6.93 1.82 -2.61
N PHE A 98 7.38 1.96 -3.86
CA PHE A 98 6.81 1.27 -5.02
C PHE A 98 6.78 -0.26 -4.80
N LEU A 99 7.84 -0.81 -4.21
CA LEU A 99 7.96 -2.23 -3.87
C LEU A 99 7.38 -2.60 -2.49
N GLY A 100 6.94 -1.61 -1.72
CA GLY A 100 6.57 -1.75 -0.32
C GLY A 100 5.43 -2.73 -0.05
N ARG A 101 4.62 -3.06 -1.07
CA ARG A 101 3.57 -4.09 -0.96
C ARG A 101 4.12 -5.49 -0.69
N HIS A 102 5.40 -5.75 -0.93
CA HIS A 102 6.07 -7.03 -0.62
C HIS A 102 6.82 -6.99 0.71
N LEU A 103 6.94 -5.82 1.35
CA LEU A 103 7.85 -5.61 2.47
C LEU A 103 7.08 -5.41 3.77
N LYS A 104 7.07 -6.45 4.62
CA LYS A 104 6.48 -6.37 5.95
C LYS A 104 7.21 -5.35 6.82
N GLY A 105 6.48 -4.42 7.44
CA GLY A 105 7.06 -3.50 8.43
C GLY A 105 8.03 -2.45 7.87
N LEU A 106 8.02 -2.24 6.54
CA LEU A 106 8.93 -1.33 5.84
C LEU A 106 9.04 0.05 6.51
N SER A 107 7.91 0.66 6.90
CA SER A 107 7.90 2.01 7.46
C SER A 107 8.68 2.15 8.77
N THR A 108 8.76 1.08 9.57
CA THR A 108 9.53 1.07 10.81
C THR A 108 11.02 1.06 10.50
N VAL A 109 11.45 0.24 9.52
CA VAL A 109 12.84 0.15 9.09
C VAL A 109 13.30 1.42 8.39
N LEU A 110 12.45 2.01 7.52
CA LEU A 110 12.74 3.27 6.84
C LEU A 110 12.74 4.49 7.76
N ARG A 111 12.30 4.37 9.02
CA ARG A 111 12.10 5.52 9.90
C ARG A 111 13.35 6.40 10.03
N PRO A 112 14.55 5.87 10.33
CA PRO A 112 15.76 6.70 10.50
C PRO A 112 16.10 7.51 9.26
N ILE A 113 15.84 6.96 8.07
CA ILE A 113 16.07 7.61 6.78
C ILE A 113 15.00 8.68 6.54
N SER A 114 13.72 8.35 6.76
CA SER A 114 12.61 9.29 6.56
C SER A 114 12.65 10.50 7.50
N GLN A 115 13.29 10.38 8.66
CA GLN A 115 13.49 11.50 9.58
C GLN A 115 14.32 12.63 8.97
N LEU A 116 15.27 12.31 8.08
CA LEU A 116 16.05 13.32 7.36
C LEU A 116 15.22 14.12 6.34
N LEU A 117 13.96 13.74 6.11
CA LEU A 117 13.00 14.49 5.29
C LEU A 117 12.09 15.41 6.13
N GLU A 118 12.16 15.33 7.47
CA GLU A 118 11.37 16.19 8.35
C GLU A 118 11.91 17.64 8.31
N LYS A 119 11.01 18.62 8.52
CA LYS A 119 11.42 20.03 8.59
C LYS A 119 12.38 20.25 9.76
N ASP A 120 13.26 21.23 9.61
CA ASP A 120 14.23 21.65 10.63
C ASP A 120 15.19 20.54 11.11
N THR A 121 15.39 19.51 10.29
CA THR A 121 16.36 18.44 10.56
C THR A 121 17.68 18.73 9.86
N ALA A 122 18.76 18.84 10.63
CA ALA A 122 20.11 18.97 10.06
C ALA A 122 20.49 17.69 9.30
N TRP A 123 21.07 17.86 8.11
CA TRP A 123 21.54 16.72 7.33
C TRP A 123 22.73 16.05 8.04
N TYR A 124 22.52 14.83 8.51
CA TYR A 124 23.58 13.99 9.07
C TYR A 124 23.25 12.51 8.83
N TRP A 125 24.07 11.84 8.02
CA TRP A 125 23.92 10.41 7.74
C TRP A 125 24.65 9.60 8.82
N ALA A 126 23.91 9.24 9.89
CA ALA A 126 24.47 8.51 11.02
C ALA A 126 24.45 6.98 10.80
N PRO A 127 25.12 6.19 11.68
CA PRO A 127 25.11 4.74 11.59
C PRO A 127 23.72 4.10 11.60
N GLN A 128 22.73 4.76 12.21
CA GLN A 128 21.34 4.28 12.23
C GLN A 128 20.69 4.35 10.83
N GLN A 129 20.95 5.41 10.07
CA GLN A 129 20.50 5.56 8.68
C GLN A 129 21.18 4.54 7.78
N GLN A 130 22.50 4.35 7.94
CA GLN A 130 23.23 3.33 7.19
C GLN A 130 22.68 1.94 7.47
N LYS A 131 22.43 1.60 8.74
CA LYS A 131 21.83 0.31 9.11
C LYS A 131 20.46 0.14 8.48
N ALA A 132 19.59 1.15 8.58
CA ALA A 132 18.27 1.12 7.96
C ALA A 132 18.35 0.93 6.43
N PHE A 133 19.31 1.59 5.78
CA PHE A 133 19.51 1.51 4.33
C PHE A 133 19.89 0.09 3.90
N GLU A 134 20.85 -0.53 4.59
CA GLU A 134 21.25 -1.91 4.30
C GLU A 134 20.14 -2.91 4.65
N THR A 135 19.42 -2.74 5.77
CA THR A 135 18.30 -3.61 6.12
C THR A 135 17.19 -3.56 5.06
N VAL A 136 16.87 -2.38 4.51
CA VAL A 136 15.88 -2.27 3.43
C VAL A 136 16.34 -3.01 2.17
N LYS A 137 17.62 -2.90 1.80
CA LYS A 137 18.18 -3.66 0.67
C LYS A 137 18.09 -5.16 0.90
N GLU A 138 18.40 -5.63 2.10
CA GLU A 138 18.28 -7.04 2.47
C GLU A 138 16.83 -7.53 2.39
N MET A 139 15.89 -6.76 2.93
CA MET A 139 14.45 -7.09 2.88
C MET A 139 13.94 -7.24 1.45
N LEU A 140 14.45 -6.46 0.50
CA LEU A 140 14.11 -6.57 -0.92
C LEU A 140 14.60 -7.89 -1.53
N THR A 141 15.76 -8.39 -1.10
CA THR A 141 16.29 -9.68 -1.58
C THR A 141 15.56 -10.88 -0.99
N THR A 142 14.98 -10.74 0.20
CA THR A 142 14.20 -11.77 0.89
C THR A 142 12.69 -11.56 0.74
N ALA A 143 12.27 -10.68 -0.17
CA ALA A 143 10.86 -10.34 -0.35
C ALA A 143 10.07 -11.57 -0.84
N PRO A 144 8.95 -11.94 -0.20
CA PRO A 144 8.18 -13.09 -0.62
C PRO A 144 7.43 -12.83 -1.93
N THR A 145 7.19 -13.92 -2.67
CA THR A 145 6.19 -13.94 -3.73
C THR A 145 4.80 -13.75 -3.11
N LEU A 146 4.08 -12.73 -3.56
CA LEU A 146 2.72 -12.46 -3.11
C LEU A 146 1.73 -13.30 -3.90
N ALA A 147 0.70 -13.81 -3.26
CA ALA A 147 -0.34 -14.54 -3.96
C ALA A 147 -1.23 -13.61 -4.82
N ILE A 148 -1.81 -14.18 -5.88
CA ILE A 148 -2.83 -13.51 -6.68
C ILE A 148 -4.14 -13.48 -5.90
N TYR A 149 -4.78 -12.31 -5.89
CA TYR A 149 -6.03 -12.13 -5.17
C TYR A 149 -7.18 -12.87 -5.85
N ASN A 150 -7.84 -13.78 -5.11
CA ASN A 150 -9.08 -14.41 -5.52
C ASN A 150 -10.24 -13.93 -4.61
N PRO A 151 -11.28 -13.26 -5.14
CA PRO A 151 -12.40 -12.75 -4.35
C PRO A 151 -13.22 -13.84 -3.65
N GLU A 152 -13.27 -15.06 -4.21
CA GLU A 152 -14.08 -16.17 -3.69
C GLU A 152 -13.48 -16.83 -2.46
N LYS A 153 -12.19 -16.60 -2.19
CA LYS A 153 -11.48 -17.22 -1.07
C LYS A 153 -11.62 -16.41 0.23
N PRO A 154 -11.63 -17.08 1.39
CA PRO A 154 -11.61 -16.42 2.69
C PRO A 154 -10.48 -15.41 2.80
N THR A 155 -10.80 -14.25 3.39
CA THR A 155 -9.90 -13.10 3.49
C THR A 155 -9.63 -12.78 4.95
N VAL A 156 -8.35 -12.56 5.25
CA VAL A 156 -7.91 -12.09 6.56
C VAL A 156 -7.09 -10.81 6.37
N VAL A 157 -7.36 -9.82 7.20
CA VAL A 157 -6.49 -8.66 7.39
C VAL A 157 -5.91 -8.77 8.79
N SER A 158 -4.60 -8.94 8.89
CA SER A 158 -3.88 -8.82 10.15
C SER A 158 -3.25 -7.44 10.23
N SER A 159 -3.39 -6.77 11.37
CA SER A 159 -2.83 -5.44 11.62
C SER A 159 -2.20 -5.37 12.99
N ASP A 160 -1.14 -4.59 13.11
CA ASP A 160 -0.41 -4.37 14.37
C ASP A 160 0.00 -2.90 14.47
N ALA A 161 -0.02 -2.38 15.70
CA ALA A 161 0.48 -1.06 16.04
C ALA A 161 1.66 -1.12 17.01
N SER A 162 2.81 -0.67 16.52
CA SER A 162 3.97 -0.39 17.38
C SER A 162 3.92 1.02 17.96
N SER A 163 4.89 1.35 18.82
CA SER A 163 5.09 2.71 19.34
C SER A 163 5.31 3.77 18.25
N TYR A 164 5.80 3.38 17.08
CA TYR A 164 6.29 4.30 16.05
C TYR A 164 5.57 4.20 14.70
N GLY A 165 4.91 3.07 14.42
CA GLY A 165 4.33 2.78 13.12
C GLY A 165 3.24 1.73 13.18
N LEU A 166 2.48 1.69 12.09
CA LEU A 166 1.41 0.74 11.82
C LEU A 166 1.87 -0.23 10.74
N GLY A 167 1.50 -1.50 10.90
CA GLY A 167 1.68 -2.52 9.88
C GLY A 167 0.37 -3.24 9.62
N GLY A 168 0.21 -3.72 8.39
CA GLY A 168 -0.86 -4.65 8.06
C GLY A 168 -0.49 -5.58 6.91
N VAL A 169 -1.12 -6.73 6.88
CA VAL A 169 -1.01 -7.72 5.82
C VAL A 169 -2.40 -8.20 5.44
N LEU A 170 -2.68 -8.18 4.14
CA LEU A 170 -3.84 -8.84 3.55
C LEU A 170 -3.43 -10.26 3.17
N MET A 171 -4.17 -11.24 3.66
CA MET A 171 -3.95 -12.65 3.39
C MET A 171 -5.22 -13.28 2.82
N LYS A 172 -5.02 -14.27 1.96
CA LYS A 172 -6.08 -15.12 1.42
C LYS A 172 -5.74 -16.57 1.67
N GLN A 173 -6.78 -17.37 1.85
CA GLN A 173 -6.63 -18.81 1.93
C GLN A 173 -6.49 -19.40 0.52
N HIS A 174 -5.50 -20.28 0.34
CA HIS A 174 -5.28 -21.00 -0.91
C HIS A 174 -5.99 -22.35 -0.91
N ASN A 175 -5.99 -23.03 -2.07
CA ASN A 175 -6.64 -24.34 -2.26
C ASN A 175 -6.09 -25.42 -1.32
N ASP A 176 -4.83 -25.29 -0.90
CA ASP A 176 -4.15 -26.17 0.06
C ASP A 176 -4.50 -25.85 1.53
N GLY A 177 -5.38 -24.88 1.77
CA GLY A 177 -5.74 -24.40 3.11
C GLY A 177 -4.71 -23.45 3.73
N SER A 178 -3.56 -23.20 3.09
CA SER A 178 -2.53 -22.29 3.57
C SER A 178 -2.96 -20.82 3.42
N TRP A 179 -2.51 -19.97 4.34
CA TRP A 179 -2.68 -18.53 4.23
C TRP A 179 -1.46 -17.92 3.55
N ARG A 180 -1.69 -17.15 2.48
CA ARG A 180 -0.62 -16.48 1.75
C ARG A 180 -0.85 -14.97 1.67
N PRO A 181 0.22 -14.16 1.77
CA PRO A 181 0.12 -12.71 1.71
C PRO A 181 -0.19 -12.24 0.27
N ILE A 182 -1.17 -11.36 0.14
CA ILE A 182 -1.53 -10.67 -1.11
C ILE A 182 -0.84 -9.30 -1.20
N ALA A 183 -0.75 -8.62 -0.07
CA ALA A 183 -0.12 -7.32 0.04
C ALA A 183 0.21 -6.99 1.50
N TYR A 184 1.35 -6.37 1.71
CA TYR A 184 1.72 -5.69 2.94
C TYR A 184 1.43 -4.19 2.83
N CYS A 185 1.16 -3.57 3.96
CA CYS A 185 1.13 -2.12 4.09
C CYS A 185 1.80 -1.72 5.39
N SER A 186 2.46 -0.56 5.38
CA SER A 186 2.96 0.03 6.61
C SER A 186 3.07 1.54 6.48
N ARG A 187 2.93 2.25 7.59
CA ARG A 187 3.20 3.69 7.67
C ARG A 187 3.67 4.08 9.06
N THR A 188 4.39 5.18 9.15
CA THR A 188 4.75 5.74 10.45
C THR A 188 3.57 6.47 11.09
N LEU A 189 3.54 6.47 12.42
CA LEU A 189 2.57 7.24 13.20
C LEU A 189 2.97 8.72 13.20
N THR A 190 1.97 9.58 13.01
CA THR A 190 2.12 11.04 13.20
C THR A 190 2.43 11.37 14.66
N PRO A 191 2.99 12.56 14.97
CA PRO A 191 3.25 12.98 16.35
C PRO A 191 2.01 12.86 17.25
N ALA A 192 0.83 13.19 16.74
CA ALA A 192 -0.43 13.07 17.47
C ALA A 192 -0.82 11.60 17.72
N GLU A 193 -0.71 10.73 16.72
CA GLU A 193 -1.06 9.32 16.86
C GLU A 193 -0.11 8.54 17.77
N ARG A 194 1.17 8.94 17.85
CA ARG A 194 2.14 8.34 18.79
C ARG A 194 1.71 8.44 20.25
N ARG A 195 1.00 9.51 20.60
CA ARG A 195 0.46 9.76 21.95
C ARG A 195 -0.87 9.05 22.22
N TYR A 196 -1.38 8.27 21.27
CA TYR A 196 -2.60 7.51 21.49
C TYR A 196 -2.36 6.36 22.48
N ALA A 197 -3.35 6.07 23.32
CA ALA A 197 -3.37 4.85 24.12
C ALA A 197 -3.35 3.61 23.20
N GLN A 198 -2.83 2.49 23.68
CA GLN A 198 -2.61 1.29 22.86
C GLN A 198 -3.87 0.85 22.10
N ILE A 199 -5.02 0.73 22.78
CA ILE A 199 -6.29 0.37 22.12
C ILE A 199 -6.67 1.29 20.95
N LYS A 200 -6.33 2.58 21.02
CA LYS A 200 -6.59 3.54 19.95
C LYS A 200 -5.60 3.38 18.79
N LYS A 201 -4.36 2.97 19.08
CA LYS A 201 -3.36 2.63 18.06
C LYS A 201 -3.73 1.34 17.32
N GLU A 202 -4.14 0.31 18.05
CA GLU A 202 -4.61 -0.95 17.46
C GLU A 202 -5.84 -0.75 16.58
N CYS A 203 -6.83 0.00 17.08
CA CYS A 203 -8.01 0.36 16.29
C CYS A 203 -7.63 1.15 15.03
N LEU A 204 -6.70 2.10 15.15
CA LEU A 204 -6.18 2.83 14.01
C LEU A 204 -5.47 1.91 13.01
N ALA A 205 -4.68 0.93 13.47
CA ALA A 205 -4.01 -0.04 12.60
C ALA A 205 -5.01 -0.82 11.76
N ALA A 206 -6.01 -1.43 12.41
CA ALA A 206 -7.03 -2.23 11.76
C ALA A 206 -7.80 -1.42 10.71
N VAL A 207 -8.29 -0.25 11.09
CA VAL A 207 -9.08 0.62 10.19
C VAL A 207 -8.22 1.11 9.02
N TRP A 208 -7.01 1.60 9.30
CA TRP A 208 -6.12 2.10 8.26
C TRP A 208 -5.69 1.00 7.29
N SER A 209 -5.39 -0.21 7.77
CA SER A 209 -5.07 -1.35 6.92
C SER A 209 -6.25 -1.73 6.02
N CYS A 210 -7.48 -1.76 6.55
CA CYS A 210 -8.67 -2.02 5.74
C CYS A 210 -8.87 -0.96 4.65
N GLU A 211 -8.69 0.32 4.98
CA GLU A 211 -8.76 1.39 3.98
C GLU A 211 -7.64 1.30 2.94
N ARG A 212 -6.43 0.90 3.34
CA ARG A 212 -5.31 0.75 2.41
C ARG A 212 -5.51 -0.41 1.42
N PHE A 213 -6.30 -1.40 1.84
CA PHE A 213 -6.70 -2.56 1.05
C PHE A 213 -8.14 -2.44 0.52
N ASP A 214 -8.71 -1.24 0.45
CA ASP A 214 -10.10 -1.01 0.06
C ASP A 214 -10.49 -1.70 -1.25
N ARG A 215 -9.64 -1.63 -2.28
CA ARG A 215 -9.83 -2.28 -3.58
C ARG A 215 -9.99 -3.81 -3.52
N TYR A 216 -9.57 -4.43 -2.41
CA TYR A 216 -9.69 -5.86 -2.17
C TYR A 216 -10.83 -6.21 -1.22
N LEU A 217 -11.30 -5.27 -0.41
CA LEU A 217 -12.20 -5.54 0.72
C LEU A 217 -13.62 -5.00 0.50
N VAL A 218 -13.76 -3.90 -0.23
CA VAL A 218 -15.07 -3.33 -0.55
C VAL A 218 -15.87 -4.32 -1.39
N GLY A 219 -17.12 -4.56 -1.00
CA GLY A 219 -18.03 -5.48 -1.71
C GLY A 219 -17.87 -6.95 -1.32
N LEU A 220 -16.88 -7.32 -0.50
CA LEU A 220 -16.82 -8.67 0.04
C LEU A 220 -18.01 -8.95 0.97
N PRO A 221 -18.61 -10.15 0.91
CA PRO A 221 -19.72 -10.51 1.77
C PRO A 221 -19.30 -10.55 3.24
N SER A 222 -18.05 -10.93 3.53
CA SER A 222 -17.44 -10.81 4.86
C SER A 222 -15.94 -11.04 4.80
N PHE A 223 -15.18 -10.50 5.76
CA PHE A 223 -13.78 -10.89 5.99
C PHE A 223 -13.39 -10.76 7.46
N THR A 224 -12.26 -11.36 7.82
CA THR A 224 -11.78 -11.38 9.21
C THR A 224 -10.69 -10.34 9.43
N ILE A 225 -10.76 -9.61 10.54
CA ILE A 225 -9.66 -8.81 11.07
C ILE A 225 -9.01 -9.58 12.21
N GLU A 226 -7.74 -9.93 12.08
CA GLU A 226 -6.96 -10.56 13.14
C GLU A 226 -6.24 -9.52 13.98
N THR A 227 -6.39 -9.65 15.30
CA THR A 227 -5.72 -8.80 16.28
C THR A 227 -5.29 -9.60 17.51
N ASP A 228 -4.15 -9.24 18.08
CA ASP A 228 -3.67 -9.73 19.37
C ASP A 228 -4.19 -8.91 20.56
N HIS A 229 -5.09 -7.94 20.30
CA HIS A 229 -5.66 -7.08 21.32
C HIS A 229 -7.13 -7.43 21.57
N LYS A 230 -7.39 -8.33 22.55
CA LYS A 230 -8.76 -8.81 22.90
C LYS A 230 -9.82 -7.69 23.02
N PRO A 231 -9.56 -6.54 23.66
CA PRO A 231 -10.57 -5.48 23.74
C PRO A 231 -10.98 -4.90 22.39
N LEU A 232 -10.13 -4.99 21.36
CA LEU A 232 -10.44 -4.50 20.03
C LEU A 232 -11.53 -5.35 19.36
N VAL A 233 -11.56 -6.66 19.62
CA VAL A 233 -12.60 -7.56 19.11
C VAL A 233 -13.98 -7.12 19.58
N LEU A 234 -14.11 -6.85 20.88
CA LEU A 234 -15.36 -6.35 21.46
C LEU A 234 -15.74 -4.99 20.86
N LEU A 235 -14.75 -4.11 20.70
CA LEU A 235 -14.93 -2.76 20.15
C LEU A 235 -15.47 -2.77 18.73
N ILE A 236 -15.00 -3.68 17.88
CA ILE A 236 -15.41 -3.78 16.47
C ILE A 236 -16.74 -4.52 16.32
N ASN A 237 -16.92 -5.65 17.03
CA ASN A 237 -18.03 -6.56 16.72
C ASN A 237 -19.32 -6.28 17.50
N THR A 238 -19.22 -5.80 18.75
CA THR A 238 -20.35 -5.86 19.70
C THR A 238 -20.65 -4.55 20.40
N ARG A 239 -19.64 -3.69 20.59
CA ARG A 239 -19.80 -2.49 21.41
C ARG A 239 -20.59 -1.41 20.66
N PRO A 240 -21.68 -0.87 21.24
CA PRO A 240 -22.38 0.26 20.65
C PRO A 240 -21.45 1.46 20.43
N LEU A 241 -21.62 2.15 19.30
CA LEU A 241 -20.83 3.34 18.96
C LEU A 241 -20.95 4.45 20.02
N THR A 242 -22.13 4.58 20.64
CA THR A 242 -22.40 5.54 21.74
C THR A 242 -21.56 5.31 22.98
N ASN A 243 -21.20 4.05 23.25
CA ASN A 243 -20.42 3.65 24.43
C ASN A 243 -18.92 3.50 24.12
N THR A 244 -18.47 3.98 22.97
CA THR A 244 -17.09 3.85 22.49
C THR A 244 -16.35 5.18 22.64
N PRO A 245 -15.04 5.20 22.99
CA PRO A 245 -14.28 6.44 23.02
C PRO A 245 -14.41 7.21 21.69
N ILE A 246 -14.68 8.52 21.75
CA ILE A 246 -15.00 9.38 20.58
C ILE A 246 -14.06 9.17 19.39
N ARG A 247 -12.75 9.00 19.65
CA ARG A 247 -11.77 8.76 18.59
C ARG A 247 -11.96 7.40 17.90
N CYS A 248 -12.19 6.35 18.68
CA CYS A 248 -12.48 5.02 18.14
C CYS A 248 -13.84 5.02 17.42
N GLN A 249 -14.84 5.77 17.90
CA GLN A 249 -16.12 5.91 17.21
C GLN A 249 -15.93 6.42 15.77
N ARG A 250 -15.10 7.46 15.58
CA ARG A 250 -14.76 7.97 14.23
C ARG A 250 -14.04 6.92 13.37
N MET A 251 -13.16 6.13 13.96
CA MET A 251 -12.46 5.05 13.25
C MET A 251 -13.41 3.92 12.85
N LEU A 252 -14.31 3.50 13.74
CA LEU A 252 -15.32 2.48 13.45
C LEU A 252 -16.33 2.92 12.40
N MET A 253 -16.73 4.20 12.37
CA MET A 253 -17.57 4.73 11.30
C MET A 253 -16.91 4.62 9.91
N ARG A 254 -15.58 4.80 9.83
CA ARG A 254 -14.81 4.56 8.59
C ARG A 254 -14.73 3.08 8.25
N LEU A 255 -14.68 2.21 9.26
CA LEU A 255 -14.71 0.76 9.09
C LEU A 255 -16.07 0.25 8.61
N ALA A 256 -17.17 0.96 8.91
CA ALA A 256 -18.53 0.50 8.64
C ALA A 256 -18.87 0.28 7.16
N ARG A 257 -18.07 0.83 6.22
CA ARG A 257 -18.19 0.54 4.78
C ARG A 257 -17.73 -0.87 4.40
N PHE A 258 -17.11 -1.59 5.33
CA PHE A 258 -16.56 -2.93 5.17
C PHE A 258 -17.36 -3.93 6.01
N ASN A 259 -17.60 -5.13 5.48
CA ASN A 259 -18.20 -6.20 6.28
C ASN A 259 -17.12 -7.02 7.02
N ALA A 260 -16.52 -6.38 8.03
CA ALA A 260 -15.42 -6.94 8.80
C ALA A 260 -15.91 -7.61 10.10
N ASN A 261 -15.32 -8.76 10.44
CA ASN A 261 -15.48 -9.40 11.74
C ASN A 261 -14.11 -9.54 12.41
N ALA A 262 -13.94 -8.96 13.60
CA ALA A 262 -12.68 -9.06 14.33
C ALA A 262 -12.58 -10.39 15.10
N VAL A 263 -11.40 -11.01 15.09
CA VAL A 263 -11.10 -12.24 15.81
C VAL A 263 -9.78 -12.07 16.56
N TYR A 264 -9.78 -12.54 17.81
CA TYR A 264 -8.57 -12.55 18.63
C TYR A 264 -7.68 -13.71 18.21
N MET A 265 -6.42 -13.40 17.91
CA MET A 265 -5.37 -14.38 17.66
C MET A 265 -4.19 -14.08 18.59
N SER A 266 -3.64 -15.09 19.25
CA SER A 266 -2.42 -14.91 20.03
C SER A 266 -1.30 -14.41 19.12
N GLY A 267 -0.45 -13.48 19.58
CA GLY A 267 0.63 -12.91 18.77
C GLY A 267 1.60 -13.95 18.18
N LYS A 268 1.70 -15.15 18.78
CA LYS A 268 2.46 -16.29 18.24
C LYS A 268 1.78 -17.01 17.07
N ASN A 269 0.46 -16.87 16.97
CA ASN A 269 -0.40 -17.51 15.96
C ASN A 269 -0.95 -16.50 14.94
N LEU A 270 -0.66 -15.21 15.07
CA LEU A 270 -0.83 -14.29 13.93
C LEU A 270 -0.09 -14.93 12.76
N HIS A 271 -0.75 -15.04 11.60
CA HIS A 271 -0.28 -15.76 10.40
C HIS A 271 0.98 -15.16 9.73
N VAL A 272 1.98 -14.80 10.54
CA VAL A 272 3.30 -14.39 10.12
C VAL A 272 4.31 -15.44 10.59
N THR A 273 4.16 -16.64 10.06
CA THR A 273 5.20 -17.65 10.09
C THR A 273 5.57 -18.00 8.66
N ASP A 274 6.69 -17.40 8.24
CA ASP A 274 7.67 -17.95 7.30
C ASP A 274 7.10 -18.46 5.96
N THR A 275 6.85 -17.53 5.03
CA THR A 275 6.62 -17.90 3.63
C THR A 275 7.91 -18.36 2.99
N LEU A 276 8.19 -19.66 3.15
CA LEU A 276 9.13 -20.46 2.38
C LEU A 276 8.81 -20.37 0.88
N SER A 277 9.57 -19.56 0.16
CA SER A 277 9.91 -19.80 -1.25
C SER A 277 11.18 -19.01 -1.55
N ARG A 278 12.33 -19.65 -1.33
CA ARG A 278 13.66 -19.07 -1.58
C ARG A 278 14.18 -19.64 -2.89
N GLN A 279 14.10 -18.85 -3.97
CA GLN A 279 14.82 -19.14 -5.21
C GLN A 279 15.79 -17.99 -5.52
N PRO A 280 17.10 -18.26 -5.61
CA PRO A 280 18.07 -17.27 -6.07
C PRO A 280 17.90 -17.03 -7.58
N LEU A 281 17.92 -15.77 -8.00
CA LEU A 281 17.76 -15.39 -9.41
C LEU A 281 19.07 -14.85 -10.00
N ARG A 282 19.29 -15.18 -11.27
CA ARG A 282 20.43 -14.75 -12.09
C ARG A 282 20.12 -13.41 -12.76
N THR A 283 21.10 -12.51 -12.73
CA THR A 283 21.05 -11.12 -13.20
C THR A 283 21.40 -10.96 -14.68
N THR A 284 20.72 -10.04 -15.36
CA THR A 284 21.20 -9.35 -16.56
C THR A 284 21.21 -7.84 -16.31
N THR A 285 22.28 -7.18 -16.73
CA THR A 285 22.56 -5.75 -16.52
C THR A 285 21.85 -4.90 -17.57
N ASP A 286 20.94 -4.01 -17.13
CA ASP A 286 20.59 -2.70 -17.74
C ASP A 286 19.30 -2.10 -17.08
N SER A 287 19.31 -1.87 -15.76
CA SER A 287 18.06 -1.83 -14.96
C SER A 287 17.62 -0.46 -14.41
N ALA A 288 18.49 0.57 -14.42
CA ALA A 288 18.24 1.79 -13.64
C ALA A 288 17.23 2.75 -14.29
N THR A 289 17.18 2.81 -15.62
CA THR A 289 16.31 3.72 -16.39
C THR A 289 14.86 3.23 -16.39
N THR A 290 14.64 1.92 -16.54
CA THR A 290 13.30 1.28 -16.59
C THR A 290 12.52 1.48 -15.31
N LEU A 291 13.16 1.32 -14.14
CA LEU A 291 12.51 1.49 -12.84
C LEU A 291 11.94 2.90 -12.63
N GLN A 292 12.62 3.93 -13.12
CA GLN A 292 12.18 5.32 -12.97
C GLN A 292 10.95 5.64 -13.84
N ASN A 293 10.85 5.00 -15.01
CA ASN A 293 9.70 5.08 -15.90
C ASN A 293 8.46 4.37 -15.32
N ASP A 294 8.62 3.31 -14.54
CA ASP A 294 7.47 2.62 -13.90
C ASP A 294 6.96 3.32 -12.63
N ILE A 295 7.86 3.96 -11.89
CA ILE A 295 7.52 4.69 -10.66
C ILE A 295 6.73 5.95 -10.98
N THR A 296 7.07 6.65 -12.05
CA THR A 296 6.47 7.95 -12.38
C THR A 296 4.94 7.85 -12.60
N PRO A 297 4.41 6.90 -13.40
CA PRO A 297 2.98 6.63 -13.52
C PRO A 297 2.34 6.22 -12.20
N HIS A 298 3.03 5.40 -11.39
CA HIS A 298 2.50 4.95 -10.10
C HIS A 298 2.36 6.10 -9.07
N VAL A 299 3.38 6.97 -8.99
CA VAL A 299 3.36 8.16 -8.14
C VAL A 299 2.32 9.15 -8.64
N ASN A 300 2.20 9.34 -9.95
CA ASN A 300 1.17 10.19 -10.54
C ASN A 300 -0.23 9.65 -10.25
N PHE A 301 -0.44 8.33 -10.32
CA PHE A 301 -1.70 7.70 -9.96
C PHE A 301 -2.05 7.84 -8.48
N ILE A 302 -1.09 7.66 -7.56
CA ILE A 302 -1.31 7.89 -6.13
C ILE A 302 -1.58 9.38 -5.85
N SER A 303 -0.88 10.27 -6.57
CA SER A 303 -1.05 11.71 -6.41
C SER A 303 -2.38 12.22 -6.97
N SER A 304 -2.85 11.66 -8.10
CA SER A 304 -4.15 11.99 -8.72
C SER A 304 -5.33 11.35 -8.00
N SER A 305 -5.09 10.28 -7.24
CA SER A 305 -6.09 9.66 -6.34
C SER A 305 -6.08 10.22 -4.92
N LYS A 306 -5.32 11.31 -4.66
CA LYS A 306 -5.53 12.12 -3.46
C LYS A 306 -6.98 12.63 -3.47
N PRO A 307 -7.65 12.71 -2.30
CA PRO A 307 -9.06 13.11 -2.22
C PRO A 307 -9.34 14.55 -2.66
N ALA A 308 -8.31 15.30 -3.05
CA ALA A 308 -8.39 16.65 -3.57
C ALA A 308 -7.34 16.81 -4.67
N SER A 309 -7.77 17.14 -5.90
CA SER A 309 -6.87 17.60 -6.96
C SER A 309 -6.30 18.98 -6.58
N ASP A 310 -5.18 19.38 -7.19
CA ASP A 310 -4.60 20.72 -6.95
C ASP A 310 -5.62 21.83 -7.26
N ALA A 311 -6.46 21.65 -8.28
CA ALA A 311 -7.58 22.54 -8.59
C ALA A 311 -8.66 22.56 -7.50
N PHE A 312 -8.94 21.43 -6.85
CA PHE A 312 -9.87 21.37 -5.72
C PHE A 312 -9.27 22.01 -4.46
N LEU A 313 -7.96 21.87 -4.25
CA LEU A 313 -7.24 22.54 -3.16
C LEU A 313 -7.19 24.06 -3.34
N GLU A 314 -6.96 24.55 -4.57
CA GLU A 314 -7.09 25.98 -4.88
C GLU A 314 -8.50 26.48 -4.68
N ARG A 315 -9.50 25.73 -5.15
CA ARG A 315 -10.90 26.08 -4.90
C ARG A 315 -11.23 26.12 -3.40
N ILE A 316 -10.72 25.18 -2.61
CA ILE A 316 -10.89 25.24 -1.14
C ILE A 316 -10.24 26.50 -0.59
N LYS A 317 -9.03 26.88 -1.03
CA LYS A 317 -8.38 28.12 -0.59
C LYS A 317 -9.23 29.35 -0.95
N ASP A 318 -9.69 29.44 -2.19
CA ASP A 318 -10.49 30.58 -2.67
C ASP A 318 -11.82 30.68 -1.93
N GLU A 319 -12.53 29.56 -1.72
CA GLU A 319 -13.79 29.55 -0.98
C GLU A 319 -13.58 29.77 0.52
N THR A 320 -12.45 29.32 1.10
CA THR A 320 -12.10 29.60 2.50
C THR A 320 -11.79 31.09 2.71
N ALA A 321 -11.18 31.76 1.71
CA ALA A 321 -10.89 33.19 1.76
C ALA A 321 -12.15 34.06 1.60
N LYS A 322 -13.21 33.53 0.99
CA LYS A 322 -14.52 34.21 0.88
C LYS A 322 -15.38 34.00 2.14
N ASP A 323 -15.13 32.95 2.91
CA ASP A 323 -15.86 32.67 4.14
C ASP A 323 -15.33 33.56 5.29
N GLU A 324 -16.21 34.41 5.79
CA GLU A 324 -15.91 35.42 6.79
C GLU A 324 -15.44 34.79 8.12
N ARG A 325 -16.03 33.66 8.53
CA ARG A 325 -15.70 32.99 9.79
C ARG A 325 -14.37 32.25 9.69
N LEU A 326 -14.12 31.57 8.58
CA LEU A 326 -12.86 30.86 8.37
C LEU A 326 -11.70 31.83 8.17
N SER A 327 -11.94 33.00 7.57
CA SER A 327 -10.96 34.07 7.43
C SER A 327 -10.58 34.67 8.79
N ILE A 328 -11.55 34.89 9.68
CA ILE A 328 -11.31 35.28 11.08
C ILE A 328 -10.50 34.21 11.80
N ALA A 329 -10.87 32.93 11.66
CA ALA A 329 -10.14 31.83 12.27
C ALA A 329 -8.68 31.71 11.75
N LEU A 330 -8.46 31.96 10.46
CA LEU A 330 -7.13 32.03 9.83
C LEU A 330 -6.29 33.18 10.37
N ASN A 331 -6.92 34.33 10.62
CA ASN A 331 -6.27 35.48 11.22
C ASN A 331 -5.82 35.17 12.66
N TYR A 332 -6.70 34.57 13.47
CA TYR A 332 -6.35 34.19 14.84
C TYR A 332 -5.28 33.10 14.93
N THR A 333 -5.24 32.15 13.99
CA THR A 333 -4.15 31.17 13.95
C THR A 333 -2.81 31.78 13.52
N ALA A 334 -2.82 32.85 12.72
CA ALA A 334 -1.61 33.53 12.27
C ALA A 334 -1.09 34.57 13.29
N ASN A 335 -2.00 35.33 13.90
CA ASN A 335 -1.67 36.52 14.70
C ASN A 335 -1.98 36.37 16.20
N GLY A 336 -2.51 35.23 16.63
CA GLY A 336 -2.87 34.96 18.02
C GLY A 336 -4.36 35.07 18.28
N TRP A 337 -4.83 34.33 19.31
CA TRP A 337 -6.22 34.35 19.73
C TRP A 337 -6.48 35.53 20.68
N PRO A 338 -7.68 36.13 20.68
CA PRO A 338 -8.04 37.14 21.66
C PRO A 338 -8.00 36.58 23.08
N ASP A 339 -7.59 37.41 24.03
CA ASP A 339 -7.47 37.02 25.44
C ASP A 339 -8.84 36.84 26.13
N TYR A 340 -9.89 37.48 25.59
CA TYR A 340 -11.24 37.44 26.13
C TYR A 340 -12.26 37.00 25.08
N LYS A 341 -13.27 36.26 25.53
CA LYS A 341 -14.31 35.67 24.68
C LYS A 341 -15.26 36.71 24.05
N GLU A 342 -15.27 37.92 24.60
CA GLU A 342 -16.07 39.05 24.12
C GLU A 342 -15.43 39.72 22.88
N ASP A 343 -14.15 39.45 22.61
CA ASP A 343 -13.37 39.98 21.49
C ASP A 343 -13.27 39.01 20.29
N CYS A 344 -14.04 37.90 20.33
CA CYS A 344 -14.04 36.79 19.35
C CYS A 344 -15.16 36.88 18.30
#